data_AF-V2WH30-F1
#
_entry.id   AF-V2WH30-F1
#
_cell.length_a   1.000
_cell.length_b   1.000
_cell.length_c   1.000
_cell.angle_alpha   90.00
_cell.angle_beta   90.00
_cell.angle_gamma   90.00
#
_symmetry.space_group_name_H-M   'P 1'
#
loop_
_entity.id
_entity.type
_entity.pdbx_description
1 polymer ?
#
loop_
_entity_poly.entity_id
_entity_poly.type
_entity_poly.pdbx_seq_one_letter_code
_entity_poly.pdbx_strand_id
1 'polypeptide(L)'
;MAVMETLCSLAVQLGSDFAIFVPTINKALLRNHITHQKYEGLISKLLNGERLIQESGVFDISHSDPSKTAEFSTPAEAAKMTVNQQHLKQAWDVSQVSTRDDWTAWMHRLSVEFMKESPSHALRACMSLVDIHPPLAKELFNAAFISCWVELYDQYQEDLVRSIETAISSPTAPSDLIHRWLNLAEFMEHEEKPLPIEHRTLGEYSLKILAYAKALHYKELEFFSDASPSTIEAIITINTRLQQHDAAWGTLIMAREQYDVTRHEEWYERLGRWQEALQVYNKRAEMDPNAPDVQIGRMKCLHALGEWDQLAQQVDELWDHANHEDRREIGPIAAAAAWSLNEWDSMDDYIATMRSDSPDRAFYRAIL
;
A
#
# COMPACT_ATOMS: atom_id res chain seq x y z
N MET A 1 1.84 -10.38 -39.96
CA MET A 1 1.05 -11.58 -40.29
C MET A 1 0.08 -11.92 -39.15
N ALA A 2 0.54 -12.23 -37.94
CA ALA A 2 -0.35 -12.57 -36.80
C ALA A 2 -1.46 -11.54 -36.51
N VAL A 3 -1.14 -10.24 -36.59
CA VAL A 3 -2.13 -9.15 -36.39
C VAL A 3 -3.22 -9.12 -37.48
N MET A 4 -2.89 -9.50 -38.72
CA MET A 4 -3.88 -9.57 -39.80
C MET A 4 -4.78 -10.81 -39.67
N GLU A 5 -4.23 -11.92 -39.16
CA GLU A 5 -5.01 -13.13 -38.88
C GLU A 5 -5.99 -12.90 -37.73
N THR A 6 -5.59 -12.23 -36.65
CA THR A 6 -6.52 -11.87 -35.57
C THR A 6 -7.59 -10.89 -36.03
N LEU A 7 -7.26 -9.92 -36.90
CA LEU A 7 -8.26 -9.03 -37.51
C LEU A 7 -9.25 -9.80 -38.39
N CYS A 8 -8.81 -10.81 -39.14
CA CYS A 8 -9.71 -11.68 -39.89
C CYS A 8 -10.64 -12.48 -38.97
N SER A 9 -10.12 -13.05 -37.88
CA SER A 9 -10.95 -13.76 -36.88
C SER A 9 -11.98 -12.83 -36.23
N LEU A 10 -11.58 -11.59 -35.88
CA LEU A 10 -12.46 -10.58 -35.30
C LEU A 10 -13.57 -10.17 -36.29
N ALA A 11 -13.22 -10.01 -37.58
CA ALA A 11 -14.19 -9.70 -38.63
C ALA A 11 -15.24 -10.80 -38.81
N VAL A 12 -14.82 -12.07 -38.73
CA VAL A 12 -15.73 -13.23 -38.79
C VAL A 12 -16.62 -13.30 -37.55
N GLN A 13 -16.09 -12.99 -36.37
CA GLN A 13 -16.85 -13.04 -35.11
C GLN A 13 -17.87 -11.90 -34.98
N LEU A 14 -17.51 -10.69 -35.38
CA LEU A 14 -18.36 -9.50 -35.27
C LEU A 14 -19.33 -9.31 -36.43
N GLY A 15 -19.08 -9.97 -37.57
CA GLY A 15 -19.97 -9.89 -38.74
C GLY A 15 -20.19 -8.45 -39.20
N SER A 16 -21.47 -8.04 -39.36
CA SER A 16 -21.88 -6.71 -39.83
C SER A 16 -21.32 -5.56 -39.01
N ASP A 17 -21.15 -5.75 -37.70
CA ASP A 17 -20.70 -4.70 -36.78
C ASP A 17 -19.23 -4.33 -37.02
N PHE A 18 -18.47 -5.23 -37.67
CA PHE A 18 -17.11 -4.95 -38.08
C PHE A 18 -17.02 -3.86 -39.17
N ALA A 19 -18.08 -3.61 -39.93
CA ALA A 19 -18.10 -2.67 -41.05
C ALA A 19 -17.75 -1.23 -40.63
N ILE A 20 -18.08 -0.86 -39.39
CA ILE A 20 -17.80 0.47 -38.81
C ILE A 20 -16.29 0.74 -38.76
N PHE A 21 -15.47 -0.31 -38.55
CA PHE A 21 -14.02 -0.19 -38.37
C PHE A 21 -13.23 -0.26 -39.68
N VAL A 22 -13.86 -0.72 -40.77
CA VAL A 22 -13.21 -0.92 -42.09
C VAL A 22 -12.53 0.34 -42.64
N PRO A 23 -13.14 1.55 -42.61
CA PRO A 23 -12.49 2.75 -43.15
C PRO A 23 -11.19 3.10 -42.41
N THR A 24 -11.18 2.95 -41.08
CA THR A 24 -10.02 3.26 -40.23
C THR A 24 -8.90 2.25 -40.43
N ILE A 25 -9.25 0.97 -40.51
CA ILE A 25 -8.27 -0.11 -40.73
C ILE A 25 -7.67 -0.01 -42.14
N ASN A 26 -8.48 0.22 -43.18
CA ASN A 26 -8.00 0.39 -44.55
C ASN A 26 -7.05 1.60 -44.69
N LYS A 27 -7.31 2.69 -43.96
CA LYS A 27 -6.40 3.85 -43.92
C LYS A 27 -5.03 3.47 -43.36
N ALA A 28 -4.98 2.61 -42.34
CA ALA A 28 -3.73 2.11 -41.77
C ALA A 28 -3.03 1.10 -42.68
N LEU A 29 -3.77 0.24 -43.38
CA LEU A 29 -3.22 -0.73 -44.34
C LEU A 29 -2.57 -0.03 -45.54
N LEU A 30 -3.24 0.99 -46.09
CA LEU A 30 -2.72 1.80 -47.20
C LEU A 30 -1.47 2.57 -46.80
N ARG A 31 -1.44 3.17 -45.60
CA ARG A 31 -0.29 3.92 -45.09
C ARG A 31 0.96 3.05 -44.92
N ASN A 32 0.78 1.78 -44.56
CA ASN A 32 1.88 0.85 -44.28
C ASN A 32 2.13 -0.15 -45.42
N HIS A 33 1.46 -0.01 -46.57
CA HIS A 33 1.56 -0.90 -47.72
C HIS A 33 1.34 -2.39 -47.39
N ILE A 34 0.39 -2.68 -46.50
CA ILE A 34 0.07 -4.05 -46.07
C ILE A 34 -1.08 -4.58 -46.94
N THR A 35 -0.83 -5.66 -47.68
CA THR A 35 -1.85 -6.39 -48.44
C THR A 35 -2.11 -7.76 -47.81
N HIS A 36 -3.38 -8.15 -47.68
CA HIS A 36 -3.74 -9.42 -47.07
C HIS A 36 -5.00 -10.00 -47.71
N GLN A 37 -4.81 -11.01 -48.56
CA GLN A 37 -5.86 -11.58 -49.42
C GLN A 37 -7.09 -12.07 -48.63
N LYS A 38 -6.89 -12.73 -47.48
CA LYS A 38 -7.99 -13.20 -46.64
C LYS A 38 -8.81 -12.04 -46.05
N TYR A 39 -8.14 -10.94 -45.69
CA TYR A 39 -8.82 -9.78 -45.13
C TYR A 39 -9.65 -9.06 -46.21
N GLU A 40 -9.06 -8.82 -47.38
CA GLU A 40 -9.75 -8.19 -48.52
C GLU A 40 -10.96 -9.03 -49.00
N GLY A 41 -10.83 -10.36 -48.98
CA GLY A 41 -11.93 -11.28 -49.28
C GLY A 41 -13.07 -11.24 -48.25
N LEU A 42 -12.76 -11.06 -46.96
CA LEU A 42 -13.77 -10.94 -45.91
C LEU A 42 -14.47 -9.57 -45.96
N ILE A 43 -13.73 -8.49 -46.19
CA ILE A 43 -14.30 -7.14 -46.30
C ILE A 43 -15.19 -7.01 -47.54
N SER A 44 -14.81 -7.59 -48.68
CA SER A 44 -15.65 -7.55 -49.88
C SER A 44 -16.99 -8.27 -49.68
N LYS A 45 -16.97 -9.46 -49.05
CA LYS A 45 -18.18 -10.18 -48.66
C LYS A 45 -19.03 -9.40 -47.66
N LEU A 46 -18.39 -8.78 -46.66
CA LEU A 46 -19.05 -7.97 -45.64
C LEU A 46 -19.76 -6.74 -46.25
N LEU A 47 -19.09 -6.02 -47.15
CA LEU A 47 -19.65 -4.84 -47.83
C LEU A 47 -20.76 -5.20 -48.82
N ASN A 48 -20.73 -6.42 -49.38
CA ASN A 48 -21.79 -6.96 -50.22
C ASN A 48 -22.99 -7.49 -49.42
N GLY A 49 -22.95 -7.43 -48.08
CA GLY A 49 -24.02 -7.92 -47.21
C GLY A 49 -24.11 -9.44 -47.14
N GLU A 50 -23.07 -10.16 -47.58
CA GLU A 50 -23.01 -11.61 -47.48
C GLU A 50 -22.66 -12.03 -46.05
N ARG A 51 -23.31 -13.10 -45.57
CA ARG A 51 -22.97 -13.67 -44.26
C ARG A 51 -21.55 -14.24 -44.32
N LEU A 52 -20.68 -13.72 -43.47
CA LEU A 52 -19.34 -14.28 -43.27
C LEU A 52 -19.51 -15.67 -42.63
N ILE A 53 -19.30 -16.71 -43.44
CA ILE A 53 -19.37 -18.10 -42.97
C ILE A 53 -18.23 -18.29 -41.98
N GLN A 54 -18.57 -18.65 -40.74
CA GLN A 54 -17.59 -19.22 -39.81
C GLN A 54 -17.07 -20.51 -40.44
N GLU A 55 -15.82 -20.53 -40.88
CA GLU A 55 -15.12 -21.79 -41.08
C GLU A 55 -14.93 -22.42 -39.70
N SER A 56 -15.97 -23.12 -39.26
CA SER A 56 -15.95 -23.99 -38.09
C SER A 56 -14.94 -25.09 -38.36
N GLY A 57 -13.74 -24.95 -37.81
CA GLY A 57 -12.81 -26.05 -37.67
C GLY A 57 -13.43 -27.15 -36.82
N VAL A 58 -13.89 -28.21 -37.49
CA VAL A 58 -13.95 -29.60 -37.02
C VAL A 58 -14.48 -29.81 -35.58
N PHE A 59 -15.78 -29.61 -35.37
CA PHE A 59 -16.56 -30.45 -34.44
C PHE A 59 -17.94 -30.69 -35.03
N ASP A 60 -18.13 -31.93 -35.45
CA ASP A 60 -19.31 -32.48 -36.07
C ASP A 60 -20.41 -32.64 -35.01
N ILE A 61 -21.45 -31.79 -35.03
CA ILE A 61 -22.69 -32.03 -34.30
C ILE A 61 -23.85 -31.83 -35.29
N SER A 62 -24.21 -32.94 -35.90
CA SER A 62 -25.51 -33.34 -36.44
C SER A 62 -26.67 -32.33 -36.30
N HIS A 63 -27.19 -31.94 -37.47
CA HIS A 63 -28.59 -31.65 -37.81
C HIS A 63 -29.58 -31.30 -36.69
N SER A 64 -30.07 -30.05 -36.67
CA SER A 64 -31.41 -29.74 -36.17
C SER A 64 -32.01 -28.50 -36.88
N ASP A 65 -33.28 -28.62 -37.27
CA ASP A 65 -34.11 -27.71 -38.06
C ASP A 65 -34.09 -26.21 -37.69
N PRO A 66 -34.27 -25.29 -38.67
CA PRO A 66 -34.28 -23.85 -38.45
C PRO A 66 -35.70 -23.35 -38.20
N SER A 67 -36.29 -23.65 -37.03
CA SER A 67 -37.51 -22.94 -36.60
C SER A 67 -37.69 -22.98 -35.09
N LYS A 68 -36.94 -22.15 -34.37
CA LYS A 68 -37.30 -21.57 -33.07
C LYS A 68 -36.31 -20.45 -32.78
N THR A 69 -36.79 -19.22 -32.81
CA THR A 69 -36.14 -18.07 -32.18
C THR A 69 -35.88 -18.43 -30.72
N ALA A 70 -34.64 -18.81 -30.41
CA ALA A 70 -34.20 -18.99 -29.04
C ALA A 70 -34.13 -17.60 -28.40
N GLU A 71 -35.06 -17.33 -27.49
CA GLU A 71 -34.88 -16.29 -26.49
C GLU A 71 -33.52 -16.52 -25.83
N PHE A 72 -32.67 -15.49 -25.82
CA PHE A 72 -31.41 -15.48 -25.08
C PHE A 72 -31.75 -15.65 -23.59
N SER A 73 -31.85 -16.90 -23.15
CA SER A 73 -31.73 -17.23 -21.75
C SER A 73 -30.28 -16.90 -21.37
N THR A 74 -30.13 -16.11 -20.32
CA THR A 74 -28.86 -15.94 -19.61
C THR A 74 -28.19 -17.30 -19.51
N PRO A 75 -26.93 -17.47 -19.97
CA PRO A 75 -26.27 -18.76 -19.88
C PRO A 75 -26.31 -19.19 -18.41
N ALA A 76 -26.89 -20.38 -18.17
CA ALA A 76 -26.90 -21.01 -16.85
C ALA A 76 -25.51 -20.88 -16.24
N GLU A 77 -25.43 -20.50 -14.96
CA GLU A 77 -24.17 -20.47 -14.19
C GLU A 77 -23.30 -21.65 -14.60
N ALA A 78 -22.17 -21.37 -15.26
CA ALA A 78 -21.27 -22.40 -15.71
C ALA A 78 -20.95 -23.31 -14.50
N ALA A 79 -21.29 -24.59 -14.60
CA ALA A 79 -21.23 -25.52 -13.48
C ALA A 79 -19.85 -25.44 -12.83
N LYS A 80 -19.76 -24.97 -11.57
CA LYS A 80 -18.50 -24.72 -10.87
C LYS A 80 -17.56 -25.93 -10.98
N MET A 81 -16.29 -25.66 -11.27
CA MET A 81 -15.28 -26.73 -11.29
C MET A 81 -14.95 -27.15 -9.86
N THR A 82 -14.60 -28.43 -9.67
CA THR A 82 -14.25 -28.96 -8.35
C THR A 82 -12.88 -28.46 -7.91
N VAL A 83 -12.77 -27.99 -6.67
CA VAL A 83 -11.52 -27.49 -6.06
C VAL A 83 -10.80 -28.66 -5.35
N ASN A 84 -9.55 -28.94 -5.72
CA ASN A 84 -8.75 -29.94 -5.00
C ASN A 84 -7.99 -29.32 -3.81
N GLN A 85 -8.59 -29.40 -2.63
CA GLN A 85 -8.05 -28.79 -1.41
C GLN A 85 -6.73 -29.42 -0.95
N GLN A 86 -6.51 -30.72 -1.20
CA GLN A 86 -5.26 -31.38 -0.82
C GLN A 86 -4.07 -30.87 -1.64
N HIS A 87 -4.30 -30.58 -2.93
CA HIS A 87 -3.29 -30.03 -3.80
C HIS A 87 -2.94 -28.59 -3.40
N LEU A 88 -3.95 -27.77 -3.11
CA LEU A 88 -3.74 -26.42 -2.54
C LEU A 88 -2.95 -26.46 -1.23
N LYS A 89 -3.21 -27.44 -0.35
CA LYS A 89 -2.46 -27.60 0.90
C LYS A 89 -0.97 -27.80 0.71
N GLN A 90 -0.57 -28.55 -0.32
CA GLN A 90 0.84 -28.73 -0.65
C GLN A 90 1.49 -27.43 -1.14
N ALA A 91 0.70 -26.53 -1.72
CA ALA A 91 1.19 -25.28 -2.31
C ALA A 91 1.49 -24.20 -1.26
N TRP A 92 0.67 -24.11 -0.20
CA TRP A 92 0.85 -23.10 0.86
C TRP A 92 1.81 -23.52 1.98
N ASP A 93 2.39 -24.72 1.93
CA ASP A 93 3.43 -25.12 2.88
C ASP A 93 4.65 -24.19 2.82
N VAL A 94 5.04 -23.67 3.99
CA VAL A 94 6.15 -22.74 4.20
C VAL A 94 7.35 -23.40 4.89
N SER A 95 7.29 -24.71 5.20
CA SER A 95 8.30 -25.42 6.00
C SER A 95 9.74 -25.36 5.45
N GLN A 96 9.89 -25.23 4.12
CA GLN A 96 11.19 -25.16 3.43
C GLN A 96 11.56 -23.75 2.95
N VAL A 97 10.81 -22.71 3.35
CA VAL A 97 11.01 -21.34 2.86
C VAL A 97 11.88 -20.57 3.85
N SER A 98 13.09 -20.20 3.44
CA SER A 98 14.05 -19.55 4.35
C SER A 98 14.65 -18.27 3.79
N THR A 99 14.83 -18.18 2.48
CA THR A 99 15.45 -17.03 1.82
C THR A 99 14.43 -16.13 1.12
N ARG A 100 14.86 -14.92 0.74
CA ARG A 100 14.05 -13.96 -0.03
C ARG A 100 13.57 -14.56 -1.37
N ASP A 101 14.45 -15.33 -2.03
CA ASP A 101 14.13 -15.96 -3.32
C ASP A 101 13.13 -17.11 -3.13
N ASP A 102 13.25 -17.88 -2.04
CA ASP A 102 12.28 -18.92 -1.69
C ASP A 102 10.88 -18.33 -1.48
N TRP A 103 10.78 -17.21 -0.77
CA TRP A 103 9.51 -16.50 -0.56
C TRP A 103 8.87 -16.04 -1.87
N THR A 104 9.69 -15.53 -2.79
CA THR A 104 9.24 -15.09 -4.11
C THR A 104 8.73 -16.27 -4.94
N ALA A 105 9.47 -17.38 -4.92
CA ALA A 105 9.10 -18.62 -5.62
C ALA A 105 7.86 -19.28 -5.01
N TRP A 106 7.74 -19.30 -3.68
CA TRP A 106 6.56 -19.78 -2.96
C TRP A 106 5.32 -18.98 -3.35
N MET A 107 5.40 -17.65 -3.35
CA MET A 107 4.28 -16.78 -3.72
C MET A 107 3.86 -16.98 -5.19
N HIS A 108 4.82 -17.19 -6.10
CA HIS A 108 4.52 -17.51 -7.50
C HIS A 108 3.78 -18.85 -7.62
N ARG A 109 4.34 -19.92 -7.01
CA ARG A 109 3.75 -21.26 -6.99
C ARG A 109 2.33 -21.23 -6.43
N LEU A 110 2.14 -20.56 -5.30
CA LEU A 110 0.85 -20.41 -4.66
C LEU A 110 -0.16 -19.72 -5.59
N SER A 111 0.26 -18.64 -6.27
CA SER A 111 -0.60 -17.93 -7.23
C SER A 111 -1.05 -18.84 -8.37
N VAL A 112 -0.13 -19.63 -8.93
CA VAL A 112 -0.42 -20.58 -10.00
C VAL A 112 -1.41 -21.63 -9.51
N GLU A 113 -1.19 -22.24 -8.34
CA GLU A 113 -2.07 -23.29 -7.82
C GLU A 113 -3.48 -22.78 -7.49
N PHE A 114 -3.63 -21.55 -6.99
CA PHE A 114 -4.95 -20.92 -6.83
C PHE A 114 -5.68 -20.74 -8.18
N MET A 115 -4.96 -20.43 -9.26
CA MET A 115 -5.57 -20.39 -10.60
C MET A 115 -5.95 -21.79 -11.10
N LYS A 116 -5.11 -22.79 -10.81
CA LYS A 116 -5.36 -24.18 -11.25
C LYS A 116 -6.61 -24.77 -10.62
N GLU A 117 -6.79 -24.52 -9.33
CA GLU A 117 -7.86 -25.12 -8.55
C GLU A 117 -9.11 -24.24 -8.47
N SER A 118 -9.08 -23.00 -8.97
CA SER A 118 -10.22 -22.07 -8.93
C SER A 118 -11.50 -22.69 -9.50
N PRO A 119 -12.67 -22.59 -8.84
CA PRO A 119 -13.92 -23.10 -9.39
C PRO A 119 -14.39 -22.35 -10.66
N SER A 120 -13.79 -21.18 -10.96
CA SER A 120 -14.12 -20.35 -12.12
C SER A 120 -13.40 -20.82 -13.39
N HIS A 121 -14.18 -21.09 -14.44
CA HIS A 121 -13.66 -21.50 -15.75
C HIS A 121 -12.76 -20.43 -16.38
N ALA A 122 -13.11 -19.15 -16.20
CA ALA A 122 -12.33 -18.04 -16.75
C ALA A 122 -10.94 -17.96 -16.09
N LEU A 123 -10.87 -18.14 -14.76
CA LEU A 123 -9.60 -18.11 -14.04
C LEU A 123 -8.71 -19.31 -14.40
N ARG A 124 -9.30 -20.51 -14.53
CA ARG A 124 -8.54 -21.69 -15.00
C ARG A 124 -8.02 -21.53 -16.42
N ALA A 125 -8.79 -20.90 -17.32
CA ALA A 125 -8.36 -20.66 -18.69
C ALA A 125 -7.10 -19.77 -18.77
N CYS A 126 -6.89 -18.89 -17.77
CA CYS A 126 -5.70 -18.05 -17.69
C CYS A 126 -4.45 -18.76 -17.17
N MET A 127 -4.54 -20.02 -16.70
CA MET A 127 -3.43 -20.73 -16.05
C MET A 127 -2.15 -20.77 -16.89
N SER A 128 -2.26 -21.09 -18.18
CA SER A 128 -1.10 -21.21 -19.08
C SER A 128 -0.37 -19.87 -19.27
N LEU A 129 -1.10 -18.75 -19.15
CA LEU A 129 -0.55 -17.42 -19.28
C LEU A 129 0.02 -16.91 -17.96
N VAL A 130 -0.62 -17.24 -16.83
CA VAL A 130 -0.18 -16.88 -15.48
C VAL A 130 1.22 -17.42 -15.17
N ASP A 131 1.53 -18.64 -15.61
CA ASP A 131 2.84 -19.28 -15.37
C ASP A 131 3.99 -18.57 -16.11
N ILE A 132 3.70 -17.96 -17.27
CA ILE A 132 4.70 -17.30 -18.13
C ILE A 132 4.73 -15.78 -17.88
N HIS A 133 3.63 -15.19 -17.38
CA HIS A 133 3.45 -13.76 -17.22
C HIS A 133 3.09 -13.38 -15.76
N PRO A 134 4.10 -13.21 -14.88
CA PRO A 134 3.90 -12.89 -13.47
C PRO A 134 3.02 -11.65 -13.16
N PRO A 135 3.00 -10.58 -13.97
CA PRO A 135 2.10 -9.46 -13.71
C PRO A 135 0.61 -9.85 -13.73
N LEU A 136 0.21 -10.74 -14.66
CA LEU A 136 -1.17 -11.24 -14.72
C LEU A 136 -1.49 -12.09 -13.48
N ALA A 137 -0.52 -12.89 -13.02
CA ALA A 137 -0.65 -13.65 -11.79
C ALA A 137 -0.93 -12.76 -10.58
N LYS A 138 -0.31 -11.57 -10.52
CA LYS A 138 -0.52 -10.61 -9.44
C LYS A 138 -1.92 -10.00 -9.47
N GLU A 139 -2.41 -9.59 -10.64
CA GLU A 139 -3.73 -8.96 -10.79
C GLU A 139 -4.88 -9.92 -10.49
N LEU A 140 -4.80 -11.15 -10.99
CA LEU A 140 -5.88 -12.13 -10.81
C LEU A 140 -5.88 -12.79 -9.43
N PHE A 141 -4.82 -12.63 -8.64
CA PHE A 141 -4.62 -13.40 -7.41
C PHE A 141 -5.72 -13.22 -6.38
N ASN A 142 -6.19 -12.00 -6.14
CA ASN A 142 -7.24 -11.75 -5.16
C ASN A 142 -8.54 -12.47 -5.56
N ALA A 143 -8.90 -12.40 -6.85
CA ALA A 143 -10.06 -13.10 -7.40
C ALA A 143 -9.92 -14.63 -7.33
N ALA A 144 -8.74 -15.15 -7.64
CA ALA A 144 -8.47 -16.59 -7.52
C ALA A 144 -8.49 -17.06 -6.07
N PHE A 145 -7.90 -16.29 -5.16
CA PHE A 145 -7.87 -16.58 -3.74
C PHE A 145 -9.27 -16.67 -3.16
N ILE A 146 -10.12 -15.63 -3.32
CA ILE A 146 -11.48 -15.64 -2.78
C ILE A 146 -12.32 -16.77 -3.39
N SER A 147 -12.13 -17.06 -4.68
CA SER A 147 -12.86 -18.13 -5.35
C SER A 147 -12.58 -19.51 -4.75
N CYS A 148 -11.34 -19.78 -4.34
CA CYS A 148 -10.98 -21.01 -3.66
C CYS A 148 -11.33 -20.97 -2.18
N TRP A 149 -11.11 -19.83 -1.51
CA TRP A 149 -11.31 -19.65 -0.07
C TRP A 149 -12.69 -20.07 0.40
N VAL A 150 -13.73 -19.68 -0.35
CA VAL A 150 -15.14 -19.96 -0.04
C VAL A 150 -15.47 -21.46 -0.16
N GLU A 151 -14.68 -22.23 -0.91
CA GLU A 151 -14.87 -23.66 -1.12
C GLU A 151 -13.97 -24.51 -0.20
N LEU A 152 -13.06 -23.89 0.58
CA LEU A 152 -12.20 -24.58 1.54
C LEU A 152 -12.96 -24.95 2.82
N TYR A 153 -12.65 -26.10 3.41
CA TYR A 153 -13.12 -26.41 4.76
C TYR A 153 -12.37 -25.61 5.81
N ASP A 154 -13.02 -25.36 6.95
CA ASP A 154 -12.50 -24.56 8.07
C ASP A 154 -11.07 -24.97 8.49
N GLN A 155 -10.78 -26.27 8.54
CA GLN A 155 -9.44 -26.78 8.88
C GLN A 155 -8.36 -26.34 7.90
N TYR A 156 -8.68 -26.27 6.60
CA TYR A 156 -7.76 -25.80 5.57
C TYR A 156 -7.66 -24.27 5.55
N GLN A 157 -8.75 -23.56 5.88
CA GLN A 157 -8.73 -22.11 6.05
C GLN A 157 -7.79 -21.70 7.20
N GLU A 158 -7.88 -22.37 8.36
CA GLU A 158 -6.98 -22.15 9.49
C GLU A 158 -5.51 -22.42 9.13
N ASP A 159 -5.24 -23.52 8.42
CA ASP A 159 -3.89 -23.93 8.00
C ASP A 159 -3.27 -22.91 7.01
N LEU A 160 -4.08 -22.43 6.07
CA LEU A 160 -3.69 -21.39 5.13
C LEU A 160 -3.41 -20.07 5.85
N VAL A 161 -4.27 -19.67 6.79
CA VAL A 161 -4.07 -18.43 7.57
C VAL A 161 -2.78 -18.48 8.37
N ARG A 162 -2.47 -19.60 9.05
CA ARG A 162 -1.18 -19.76 9.75
C ARG A 162 0.01 -19.63 8.81
N SER A 163 -0.11 -20.13 7.58
CA SER A 163 0.93 -20.01 6.56
C SER A 163 1.10 -18.55 6.10
N ILE A 164 0.00 -17.80 5.97
CA ILE A 164 0.01 -16.36 5.67
C ILE A 164 0.64 -15.56 6.82
N GLU A 165 0.26 -15.83 8.06
CA GLU A 165 0.85 -15.18 9.25
C GLU A 165 2.36 -15.43 9.34
N THR A 166 2.80 -16.66 9.05
CA THR A 166 4.23 -17.01 8.98
C THR A 166 4.94 -16.22 7.87
N ALA A 167 4.31 -16.05 6.72
CA ALA A 167 4.86 -15.29 5.60
C ALA A 167 4.97 -13.79 5.91
N ILE A 168 3.95 -13.20 6.54
CA ILE A 168 3.94 -11.78 6.94
C ILE A 168 4.96 -11.52 8.06
N SER A 169 5.11 -12.47 8.99
CA SER A 169 6.00 -12.31 10.15
C SER A 169 7.46 -12.67 9.90
N SER A 170 7.78 -13.30 8.77
CA SER A 170 9.13 -13.73 8.47
C SER A 170 10.08 -12.54 8.23
N PRO A 171 11.25 -12.50 8.88
CA PRO A 171 12.24 -11.44 8.69
C PRO A 171 12.91 -11.48 7.31
N THR A 172 12.84 -12.62 6.61
CA THR A 172 13.41 -12.79 5.26
C THR A 172 12.40 -12.54 4.15
N ALA A 173 11.13 -12.30 4.48
CA ALA A 173 10.10 -12.00 3.51
C ALA A 173 10.33 -10.62 2.86
N PRO A 174 10.33 -10.52 1.53
CA PRO A 174 10.44 -9.23 0.85
C PRO A 174 9.19 -8.37 1.06
N SER A 175 9.36 -7.04 1.10
CA SER A 175 8.28 -6.06 1.30
C SER A 175 7.13 -6.22 0.30
N ASP A 176 7.44 -6.52 -0.96
CA ASP A 176 6.44 -6.71 -2.02
C ASP A 176 5.49 -7.88 -1.74
N LEU A 177 5.99 -8.93 -1.09
CA LEU A 177 5.18 -10.08 -0.67
C LEU A 177 4.23 -9.68 0.46
N ILE A 178 4.73 -8.95 1.45
CA ILE A 178 3.91 -8.45 2.57
C ILE A 178 2.83 -7.50 2.04
N HIS A 179 3.17 -6.58 1.13
CA HIS A 179 2.19 -5.71 0.45
C HIS A 179 1.09 -6.52 -0.25
N ARG A 180 1.43 -7.63 -0.90
CA ARG A 180 0.46 -8.47 -1.60
C ARG A 180 -0.53 -9.13 -0.63
N TRP A 181 -0.05 -9.62 0.52
CA TRP A 181 -0.93 -10.17 1.56
C TRP A 181 -1.81 -9.11 2.20
N LEU A 182 -1.29 -7.91 2.45
CA LEU A 182 -2.09 -6.81 2.97
C LEU A 182 -3.13 -6.31 1.97
N ASN A 183 -2.81 -6.26 0.68
CA ASN A 183 -3.79 -5.97 -0.37
C ASN A 183 -4.87 -7.06 -0.48
N LEU A 184 -4.51 -8.32 -0.22
CA LEU A 184 -5.49 -9.41 -0.15
C LEU A 184 -6.39 -9.24 1.07
N ALA A 185 -5.84 -8.93 2.24
CA ALA A 185 -6.62 -8.72 3.46
C ALA A 185 -7.65 -7.59 3.28
N GLU A 186 -7.23 -6.44 2.75
CA GLU A 186 -8.12 -5.32 2.37
C GLU A 186 -9.20 -5.76 1.38
N PHE A 187 -8.83 -6.50 0.33
CA PHE A 187 -9.79 -7.02 -0.65
C PHE A 187 -10.82 -7.95 0.00
N MET A 188 -10.39 -8.82 0.91
CA MET A 188 -11.27 -9.76 1.63
C MET A 188 -12.22 -9.06 2.59
N GLU A 189 -11.81 -7.94 3.19
CA GLU A 189 -12.70 -7.06 3.98
C GLU A 189 -13.76 -6.40 3.11
N HIS A 190 -13.40 -5.90 1.92
CA HIS A 190 -14.36 -5.34 0.97
C HIS A 190 -15.39 -6.36 0.47
N GLU A 191 -15.00 -7.62 0.36
CA GLU A 191 -15.88 -8.73 -0.05
C GLU A 191 -16.65 -9.36 1.12
N GLU A 192 -16.69 -8.71 2.29
CA GLU A 192 -17.40 -9.16 3.50
C GLU A 192 -16.95 -10.56 4.00
N LYS A 193 -15.72 -10.97 3.69
CA LYS A 193 -15.12 -12.25 4.11
C LYS A 193 -13.74 -12.04 4.70
N PRO A 194 -13.62 -11.24 5.79
CA PRO A 194 -12.32 -10.90 6.36
C PRO A 194 -11.56 -12.17 6.76
N LEU A 195 -10.25 -12.17 6.50
CA LEU A 195 -9.37 -13.24 6.94
C LEU A 195 -9.32 -13.25 8.48
N PRO A 196 -9.33 -14.42 9.14
CA PRO A 196 -9.24 -14.52 10.59
C PRO A 196 -7.79 -14.30 11.07
N ILE A 197 -7.23 -13.12 10.77
CA ILE A 197 -5.92 -12.66 11.20
C ILE A 197 -6.13 -11.49 12.17
N GLU A 198 -5.36 -11.45 13.25
CA GLU A 198 -5.48 -10.36 14.24
C GLU A 198 -5.15 -8.99 13.60
N HIS A 199 -6.04 -8.00 13.78
CA HIS A 199 -5.84 -6.64 13.27
C HIS A 199 -4.51 -6.03 13.76
N ARG A 200 -4.09 -6.37 14.98
CA ARG A 200 -2.82 -5.97 15.56
C ARG A 200 -1.64 -6.37 14.66
N THR A 201 -1.60 -7.64 14.24
CA THR A 201 -0.57 -8.17 13.36
C THR A 201 -0.56 -7.42 12.03
N LEU A 202 -1.74 -7.26 11.39
CA LEU A 202 -1.84 -6.54 10.11
C LEU A 202 -1.41 -5.07 10.24
N GLY A 203 -1.77 -4.39 11.34
CA GLY A 203 -1.36 -3.02 11.62
C GLY A 203 0.14 -2.87 11.86
N GLU A 204 0.74 -3.75 12.66
CA GLU A 204 2.18 -3.74 12.96
C GLU A 204 3.02 -3.93 11.67
N TYR A 205 2.66 -4.90 10.82
CA TYR A 205 3.40 -5.14 9.57
C TYR A 205 3.11 -4.10 8.49
N SER A 206 1.90 -3.55 8.44
CA SER A 206 1.58 -2.39 7.58
C SER A 206 2.46 -1.19 7.95
N LEU A 207 2.67 -0.94 9.24
CA LEU A 207 3.54 0.15 9.71
C LEU A 207 5.01 -0.10 9.34
N LYS A 208 5.51 -1.34 9.50
CA LYS A 208 6.89 -1.72 9.15
C LYS A 208 7.23 -1.46 7.68
N ILE A 209 6.28 -1.72 6.77
CA ILE A 209 6.48 -1.49 5.33
C ILE A 209 6.05 -0.09 4.87
N LEU A 210 5.74 0.81 5.80
CA LEU A 210 5.33 2.19 5.52
C LEU A 210 4.01 2.32 4.74
N ALA A 211 3.14 1.31 4.80
CA ALA A 211 1.79 1.36 4.27
C ALA A 211 0.85 2.08 5.26
N TYR A 212 1.11 3.37 5.49
CA TYR A 212 0.49 4.13 6.59
C TYR A 212 -1.04 4.17 6.56
N ALA A 213 -1.66 4.24 5.38
CA ALA A 213 -3.13 4.25 5.28
C ALA A 213 -3.75 2.92 5.76
N LYS A 214 -3.17 1.78 5.36
CA LYS A 214 -3.58 0.46 5.86
C LYS A 214 -3.27 0.30 7.35
N ALA A 215 -2.10 0.77 7.78
CA ALA A 215 -1.72 0.73 9.18
C ALA A 215 -2.70 1.52 10.07
N LEU A 216 -3.16 2.69 9.58
CA LEU A 216 -4.15 3.52 10.26
C LEU A 216 -5.46 2.75 10.43
N HIS A 217 -6.01 2.21 9.35
CA HIS A 217 -7.25 1.42 9.36
C HIS A 217 -7.20 0.29 10.40
N TYR A 218 -6.15 -0.54 10.38
CA TYR A 218 -6.01 -1.64 11.33
C TYR A 218 -5.83 -1.18 12.77
N LYS A 219 -5.13 -0.07 12.99
CA LYS A 219 -4.97 0.51 14.33
C LYS A 219 -6.25 1.16 14.84
N GLU A 220 -7.08 1.72 13.98
CA GLU A 220 -8.41 2.22 14.33
C GLU A 220 -9.34 1.06 14.71
N LEU A 221 -9.32 -0.05 13.97
CA LEU A 221 -10.07 -1.27 14.34
C LEU A 221 -9.63 -1.84 15.69
N GLU A 222 -8.32 -1.84 15.96
CA GLU A 222 -7.76 -2.19 17.27
C GLU A 222 -8.28 -1.23 18.35
N PHE A 223 -8.26 0.09 18.11
CA PHE A 223 -8.75 1.10 19.04
C PHE A 223 -10.24 0.95 19.38
N PHE A 224 -11.09 0.63 18.39
CA PHE A 224 -12.51 0.39 18.63
C PHE A 224 -12.79 -0.91 19.40
N SER A 225 -11.87 -1.88 19.34
CA SER A 225 -12.02 -3.17 20.01
C SER A 225 -11.45 -3.15 21.43
N ASP A 226 -10.20 -2.68 21.57
CA ASP A 226 -9.45 -2.58 22.82
C ASP A 226 -8.56 -1.33 22.81
N ALA A 227 -9.05 -0.24 23.40
CA ALA A 227 -8.33 1.01 23.45
C ALA A 227 -7.16 0.92 24.47
N SER A 228 -5.93 1.00 23.96
CA SER A 228 -4.72 1.10 24.78
C SER A 228 -3.99 2.43 24.54
N PRO A 229 -3.27 2.98 25.54
CA PRO A 229 -2.43 4.16 25.35
C PRO A 229 -1.40 3.98 24.21
N SER A 230 -0.89 2.76 24.03
CA SER A 230 0.07 2.45 22.95
C SER A 230 -0.57 2.50 21.56
N THR A 231 -1.84 2.09 21.45
CA THR A 231 -2.61 2.15 20.20
C THR A 231 -2.89 3.60 19.83
N ILE A 232 -3.26 4.44 20.80
CA ILE A 232 -3.46 5.88 20.63
C ILE A 232 -2.18 6.56 20.13
N GLU A 233 -1.03 6.28 20.78
CA GLU A 233 0.25 6.84 20.35
C GLU A 233 0.61 6.43 18.92
N ALA A 234 0.34 5.16 18.56
CA ALA A 234 0.53 4.68 17.20
C ALA A 234 -0.36 5.43 16.20
N ILE A 235 -1.64 5.66 16.52
CA ILE A 235 -2.58 6.40 15.66
C ILE A 235 -2.13 7.85 15.47
N ILE A 236 -1.72 8.53 16.54
CA ILE A 236 -1.19 9.91 16.47
C ILE A 236 0.05 9.94 15.55
N THR A 237 0.96 8.98 15.73
CA THR A 237 2.18 8.88 14.93
C THR A 237 1.86 8.62 13.45
N ILE A 238 0.95 7.69 13.16
CA ILE A 238 0.55 7.35 11.79
C ILE A 238 -0.13 8.54 11.10
N ASN A 239 -1.06 9.22 11.77
CA ASN A 239 -1.71 10.42 11.23
C ASN A 239 -0.70 11.54 10.96
N THR A 240 0.28 11.73 11.85
CA THR A 240 1.36 12.69 11.63
C THR A 240 2.20 12.32 10.40
N ARG A 241 2.52 11.04 10.20
CA ARG A 241 3.22 10.54 9.00
C ARG A 241 2.39 10.71 7.73
N LEU A 242 1.06 10.61 7.84
CA LEU A 242 0.11 10.89 6.75
C LEU A 242 -0.15 12.38 6.52
N GLN A 243 0.50 13.27 7.27
CA GLN A 243 0.25 14.72 7.24
C GLN A 243 -1.18 15.13 7.63
N GLN A 244 -1.89 14.28 8.37
CA GLN A 244 -3.23 14.53 8.89
C GLN A 244 -3.15 15.05 10.33
N HIS A 245 -2.59 16.25 10.49
CA HIS A 245 -2.35 16.86 11.80
C HIS A 245 -3.65 17.10 12.59
N ASP A 246 -4.75 17.47 11.91
CA ASP A 246 -6.05 17.68 12.56
C ASP A 246 -6.64 16.38 13.13
N ALA A 247 -6.48 15.26 12.42
CA ALA A 247 -6.93 13.95 12.89
C ALA A 247 -6.11 13.50 14.11
N ALA A 248 -4.79 13.63 14.02
CA ALA A 248 -3.88 13.32 15.13
C ALA A 248 -4.19 14.17 16.39
N TRP A 249 -4.54 15.43 16.20
CA TRP A 249 -5.02 16.32 17.26
C TRP A 249 -6.35 15.88 17.86
N GLY A 250 -7.31 15.49 17.02
CA GLY A 250 -8.59 14.93 17.48
C GLY A 250 -8.39 13.68 18.34
N THR A 251 -7.52 12.77 17.92
CA THR A 251 -7.15 11.58 18.71
C THR A 251 -6.53 11.95 20.06
N LEU A 252 -5.66 12.97 20.09
CA LEU A 252 -5.06 13.45 21.33
C LEU A 252 -6.09 14.03 22.31
N ILE A 253 -7.05 14.83 21.82
CA ILE A 253 -8.13 15.38 22.66
C ILE A 253 -8.93 14.23 23.28
N MET A 254 -9.34 13.25 22.46
CA MET A 254 -10.07 12.08 22.96
C MET A 254 -9.26 11.30 24.00
N ALA A 255 -7.97 11.09 23.76
CA ALA A 255 -7.09 10.41 24.69
C ALA A 255 -7.02 11.13 26.05
N ARG A 256 -7.02 12.46 26.07
CA ARG A 256 -6.99 13.26 27.29
C ARG A 256 -8.28 13.17 28.11
N GLU A 257 -9.43 12.99 27.45
CA GLU A 257 -10.71 12.80 28.15
C GLU A 257 -10.78 11.42 28.81
N GLN A 258 -10.18 10.41 28.19
CA GLN A 258 -10.25 9.01 28.63
C GLN A 258 -9.09 8.58 29.54
N TYR A 259 -7.90 9.17 29.37
CA TYR A 259 -6.68 8.83 30.07
C TYR A 259 -6.06 10.09 30.70
N ASP A 260 -5.36 9.94 31.82
CA ASP A 260 -4.59 11.03 32.42
C ASP A 260 -3.32 11.30 31.60
N VAL A 261 -3.47 12.05 30.50
CA VAL A 261 -2.43 12.35 29.49
C VAL A 261 -1.43 13.41 29.97
N THR A 262 -1.40 13.73 31.27
CA THR A 262 -0.55 14.78 31.88
C THR A 262 0.98 14.59 31.74
N ARG A 263 1.44 13.51 31.08
CA ARG A 263 2.87 13.15 30.94
C ARG A 263 3.47 13.22 29.53
N HIS A 264 2.73 13.71 28.53
CA HIS A 264 3.19 13.66 27.13
C HIS A 264 3.30 15.04 26.48
N GLU A 265 4.24 15.87 26.93
CA GLU A 265 4.53 17.19 26.33
C GLU A 265 4.96 17.07 24.87
N GLU A 266 5.74 16.02 24.57
CA GLU A 266 6.26 15.72 23.23
C GLU A 266 5.15 15.55 22.18
N TRP A 267 3.92 15.23 22.58
CA TRP A 267 2.82 15.06 21.64
C TRP A 267 2.41 16.37 21.00
N TYR A 268 2.38 17.47 21.77
CA TYR A 268 2.09 18.80 21.22
C TYR A 268 3.21 19.27 20.29
N GLU A 269 4.46 18.95 20.63
CA GLU A 269 5.63 19.21 19.81
C GLU A 269 5.56 18.47 18.46
N ARG A 270 5.31 17.16 18.50
CA ARG A 270 5.17 16.32 17.29
C ARG A 270 4.02 16.75 16.39
N LEU A 271 2.97 17.35 16.95
CA LEU A 271 1.82 17.87 16.22
C LEU A 271 2.04 19.28 15.64
N GLY A 272 3.17 19.93 15.91
CA GLY A 272 3.44 21.29 15.45
C GLY A 272 2.60 22.36 16.16
N ARG A 273 2.01 22.04 17.31
CA ARG A 273 1.16 22.95 18.11
C ARG A 273 2.00 23.69 19.13
N TRP A 274 2.97 24.45 18.63
CA TRP A 274 4.04 25.06 19.43
C TRP A 274 3.55 25.99 20.55
N GLN A 275 2.44 26.70 20.36
CA GLN A 275 1.85 27.55 21.41
C GLN A 275 1.31 26.75 22.59
N GLU A 276 0.61 25.65 22.32
CA GLU A 276 0.05 24.78 23.36
C GLU A 276 1.15 23.97 24.03
N ALA A 277 2.11 23.47 23.24
CA ALA A 277 3.32 22.81 23.74
C ALA A 277 4.06 23.70 24.74
N LEU A 278 4.29 24.97 24.39
CA LEU A 278 4.96 25.94 25.26
C LEU A 278 4.20 26.17 26.57
N GLN A 279 2.86 26.21 26.55
CA GLN A 279 2.06 26.33 27.78
C GLN A 279 2.21 25.12 28.70
N VAL A 280 2.22 23.91 28.14
CA VAL A 280 2.42 22.68 28.93
C VAL A 280 3.83 22.64 29.50
N TYR A 281 4.84 22.92 28.67
CA TYR A 281 6.23 22.96 29.13
C TYR A 281 6.46 24.05 30.19
N ASN A 282 5.84 25.24 30.08
CA ASN A 282 5.93 26.28 31.10
C ASN A 282 5.34 25.81 32.45
N LYS A 283 4.16 25.17 32.43
CA LYS A 283 3.57 24.58 33.65
C LYS A 283 4.45 23.50 34.27
N ARG A 284 5.13 22.70 33.44
CA ARG A 284 6.04 21.67 33.94
C ARG A 284 7.33 22.26 34.49
N ALA A 285 7.85 23.32 33.87
CA ALA A 285 9.00 24.07 34.38
C ALA A 285 8.71 24.74 35.73
N GLU A 286 7.45 25.09 36.05
CA GLU A 286 7.05 25.54 37.40
C GLU A 286 7.15 24.41 38.45
N MET A 287 6.89 23.16 38.06
CA MET A 287 6.97 22.00 38.96
C MET A 287 8.39 21.46 39.10
N ASP A 288 9.13 21.40 38.00
CA ASP A 288 10.51 20.92 37.93
C ASP A 288 11.37 21.85 37.06
N PRO A 289 11.92 22.93 37.64
CA PRO A 289 12.68 23.93 36.88
C PRO A 289 14.00 23.40 36.30
N ASN A 290 14.56 22.33 36.87
CA ASN A 290 15.91 21.86 36.58
C ASN A 290 15.95 20.64 35.64
N ALA A 291 14.80 20.23 35.09
CA ALA A 291 14.73 19.15 34.12
C ALA A 291 15.22 19.63 32.74
N PRO A 292 16.36 19.13 32.21
CA PRO A 292 16.91 19.60 30.94
C PRO A 292 15.95 19.34 29.77
N ASP A 293 15.26 18.19 29.74
CA ASP A 293 14.32 17.81 28.68
C ASP A 293 13.17 18.83 28.52
N VAL A 294 12.64 19.33 29.65
CA VAL A 294 11.56 20.33 29.67
C VAL A 294 12.07 21.64 29.11
N GLN A 295 13.26 22.06 29.50
CA GLN A 295 13.86 23.30 29.04
C GLN A 295 14.22 23.25 27.56
N ILE A 296 14.76 22.13 27.09
CA ILE A 296 15.02 21.88 25.66
C ILE A 296 13.71 21.91 24.86
N GLY A 297 12.65 21.29 25.38
CA GLY A 297 11.31 21.36 24.78
C GLY A 297 10.77 22.79 24.65
N ARG A 298 10.95 23.63 25.68
CA ARG A 298 10.60 25.08 25.62
C ARG A 298 11.38 25.81 24.54
N MET A 299 12.69 25.58 24.46
CA MET A 299 13.55 26.19 23.45
C MET A 299 13.13 25.80 22.02
N LYS A 300 12.79 24.53 21.79
CA LYS A 300 12.24 24.06 20.50
C LYS A 300 10.93 24.77 20.15
N CYS A 301 10.05 24.97 21.14
CA CYS A 301 8.80 25.70 20.92
C CYS A 301 9.03 27.18 20.59
N LEU A 302 9.91 27.87 21.32
CA LEU A 302 10.24 29.27 21.06
C LEU A 302 10.90 29.47 19.69
N HIS A 303 11.81 28.57 19.32
CA HIS A 303 12.42 28.54 18.00
C HIS A 303 11.38 28.40 16.88
N ALA A 304 10.44 27.47 17.03
CA ALA A 304 9.39 27.27 16.03
C ALA A 304 8.38 28.43 15.96
N LEU A 305 8.17 29.16 17.06
CA LEU A 305 7.33 30.36 17.11
C LEU A 305 8.07 31.62 16.61
N GLY A 306 9.40 31.60 16.55
CA GLY A 306 10.22 32.75 16.18
C GLY A 306 10.36 33.78 17.32
N GLU A 307 10.19 33.36 18.57
CA GLU A 307 10.33 34.21 19.76
C GLU A 307 11.81 34.26 20.19
N TRP A 308 12.63 34.91 19.36
CA TRP A 308 14.09 34.87 19.45
C TRP A 308 14.66 35.49 20.72
N ASP A 309 14.09 36.60 21.21
CA ASP A 309 14.55 37.26 22.44
C ASP A 309 14.40 36.36 23.68
N GLN A 310 13.24 35.69 23.80
CA GLN A 310 12.98 34.76 24.91
C GLN A 310 13.86 33.51 24.81
N LEU A 311 14.11 33.05 23.57
CA LEU A 311 14.95 31.90 23.31
C LEU A 311 16.41 32.19 23.69
N ALA A 312 16.96 33.34 23.31
CA ALA A 312 18.32 33.72 23.65
C ALA A 312 18.51 33.80 25.17
N GLN A 313 17.56 34.41 25.89
CA GLN A 313 17.62 34.45 27.35
C GLN A 313 17.64 33.04 27.98
N GLN A 314 16.82 32.12 27.48
CA GLN A 314 16.81 30.74 27.98
C GLN A 314 18.11 29.99 27.66
N VAL A 315 18.65 30.20 26.46
CA VAL A 315 19.94 29.62 26.06
C VAL A 315 21.03 30.08 27.03
N ASP A 316 21.14 31.38 27.31
CA ASP A 316 22.17 31.91 28.22
C ASP A 316 22.08 31.31 29.63
N GLU A 317 20.86 31.14 30.17
CA GLU A 317 20.64 30.54 31.49
C GLU A 317 21.05 29.06 31.55
N LEU A 318 20.78 28.31 30.49
CA LEU A 318 21.04 26.86 30.41
C LEU A 318 22.46 26.53 29.95
N TRP A 319 23.07 27.36 29.10
CA TRP A 319 24.30 27.02 28.39
C TRP A 319 25.45 26.70 29.34
N ASP A 320 25.58 27.48 30.41
CA ASP A 320 26.62 27.29 31.43
C ASP A 320 26.47 25.98 32.22
N HIS A 321 25.23 25.52 32.42
CA HIS A 321 24.90 24.34 33.21
C HIS A 321 24.71 23.07 32.35
N ALA A 322 24.54 23.24 31.03
CA ALA A 322 24.29 22.16 30.08
C ALA A 322 25.51 21.26 29.90
N ASN A 323 25.26 19.95 29.83
CA ASN A 323 26.31 18.97 29.53
C ASN A 323 26.72 19.03 28.03
N HIS A 324 27.75 18.28 27.63
CA HIS A 324 28.24 18.31 26.24
C HIS A 324 27.23 17.72 25.23
N GLU A 325 26.37 16.80 25.64
CA GLU A 325 25.31 16.26 24.76
C GLU A 325 24.17 17.26 24.58
N ASP A 326 23.71 17.88 25.67
CA ASP A 326 22.67 18.92 25.66
C ASP A 326 23.12 20.11 24.80
N ARG A 327 24.37 20.57 24.95
CA ARG A 327 24.92 21.65 24.10
C ARG A 327 24.94 21.30 22.61
N ARG A 328 25.11 20.01 22.26
CA ARG A 328 25.03 19.57 20.86
C ARG A 328 23.60 19.59 20.32
N GLU A 329 22.61 19.32 21.17
CA GLU A 329 21.20 19.38 20.80
C GLU A 329 20.70 20.83 20.72
N ILE A 330 21.11 21.68 21.66
CA ILE A 330 20.72 23.09 21.75
C ILE A 330 21.47 23.95 20.73
N GLY A 331 22.71 23.59 20.37
CA GLY A 331 23.59 24.38 19.51
C GLY A 331 22.92 24.91 18.23
N PRO A 332 22.24 24.08 17.41
CA PRO A 332 21.53 24.56 16.21
C PRO A 332 20.43 25.58 16.51
N ILE A 333 19.73 25.42 17.64
CA ILE A 333 18.65 26.30 18.09
C ILE A 333 19.22 27.64 18.59
N ALA A 334 20.30 27.57 19.37
CA ALA A 334 21.02 28.74 19.86
C ALA A 334 21.66 29.55 18.74
N ALA A 335 22.28 28.90 17.75
CA ALA A 335 22.82 29.55 16.57
C ALA A 335 21.74 30.25 15.73
N ALA A 336 20.55 29.66 15.60
CA ALA A 336 19.41 30.32 14.95
C ALA A 336 18.99 31.60 15.67
N ALA A 337 18.89 31.56 17.00
CA ALA A 337 18.56 32.71 17.83
C ALA A 337 19.61 33.82 17.71
N ALA A 338 20.90 33.49 17.89
CA ALA A 338 22.00 34.43 17.77
C ALA A 338 22.06 35.07 16.38
N TRP A 339 21.84 34.28 15.32
CA TRP A 339 21.77 34.80 13.96
C TRP A 339 20.62 35.82 13.80
N SER A 340 19.43 35.49 14.29
CA SER A 340 18.26 36.37 14.19
C SER A 340 18.41 37.68 14.98
N LEU A 341 19.18 37.67 16.07
CA LEU A 341 19.47 38.84 16.90
C LEU A 341 20.73 39.61 16.47
N ASN A 342 21.43 39.14 15.42
CA ASN A 342 22.71 39.68 14.94
C ASN A 342 23.87 39.57 15.95
N GLU A 343 23.85 38.56 16.81
CA GLU A 343 24.90 38.26 17.79
C GLU A 343 25.91 37.27 17.19
N TRP A 344 26.74 37.76 16.28
CA TRP A 344 27.67 36.94 15.49
C TRP A 344 28.74 36.23 16.33
N ASP A 345 29.20 36.85 17.42
CA ASP A 345 30.21 36.26 18.30
C ASP A 345 29.65 35.03 19.05
N SER A 346 28.48 35.18 19.67
CA SER A 346 27.76 34.07 20.32
C SER A 346 27.44 32.94 19.33
N MET A 347 27.10 33.29 18.09
CA MET A 347 26.81 32.34 17.03
C MET A 347 28.01 31.44 16.70
N ASP A 348 29.23 31.97 16.63
CA ASP A 348 30.44 31.17 16.36
C ASP A 348 30.73 30.18 17.51
N ASP A 349 30.55 30.62 18.76
CA ASP A 349 30.67 29.76 19.95
C ASP A 349 29.67 28.60 19.93
N TYR A 350 28.42 28.86 19.55
CA TYR A 350 27.40 27.82 19.43
C TYR A 350 27.73 26.82 18.30
N ILE A 351 28.17 27.30 17.14
CA ILE A 351 28.59 26.46 16.01
C ILE A 351 29.77 25.56 16.36
N ALA A 352 30.70 26.03 17.21
CA ALA A 352 31.85 25.25 17.64
C ALA A 352 31.46 23.98 18.40
N THR A 353 30.32 24.00 19.12
CA THR A 353 29.84 22.84 19.90
C THR A 353 29.10 21.79 19.07
N MET A 354 28.60 22.16 17.88
CA MET A 354 27.88 21.25 16.98
C MET A 354 28.76 20.12 16.45
N ARG A 355 28.15 18.97 16.12
CA ARG A 355 28.87 17.84 15.51
C ARG A 355 29.46 18.24 14.15
N SER A 356 30.67 17.78 13.86
CA SER A 356 31.41 18.15 12.63
C SER A 356 30.76 17.65 11.34
N ASP A 357 29.97 16.59 11.44
CA ASP A 357 29.22 15.95 10.36
C ASP A 357 27.79 16.49 10.23
N SER A 358 27.36 17.41 11.10
CA SER A 358 26.00 17.96 11.05
C SER A 358 25.83 18.90 9.83
N PRO A 359 24.74 18.75 9.05
CA PRO A 359 24.42 19.67 7.97
C PRO A 359 24.18 21.10 8.48
N ASP A 360 23.60 21.25 9.68
CA ASP A 360 23.31 22.55 10.29
C ASP A 360 24.61 23.33 10.57
N ARG A 361 25.66 22.63 11.03
CA ARG A 361 26.97 23.25 11.27
C ARG A 361 27.57 23.80 9.98
N ALA A 362 27.50 23.02 8.89
CA ALA A 362 28.01 23.46 7.60
C ALA A 362 27.21 24.65 7.06
N PHE A 363 25.89 24.64 7.26
CA PHE A 363 25.01 25.75 6.89
C PHE A 363 25.35 27.03 7.66
N TYR A 364 25.40 26.99 8.99
CA TYR A 364 25.68 28.18 9.80
C TYR A 364 27.09 28.73 9.61
N ARG A 365 28.09 27.86 9.36
CA ARG A 365 29.45 28.30 8.98
C ARG A 365 29.54 28.98 7.63
N ALA A 366 28.59 28.76 6.73
CA ALA A 366 28.57 29.44 5.44
C ALA A 366 27.93 30.84 5.54
N ILE A 367 27.22 31.12 6.64
CA ILE A 367 26.60 32.41 6.92
C ILE A 367 27.62 33.37 7.55
N LEU A 368 28.45 32.86 8.48
CA LEU A 368 29.62 33.56 9.02
C LEU A 368 30.72 33.70 7.97
#